data_AF-A0A7X6P3Y3-F1
#
_entry.id   AF-A0A7X6P3Y3-F1
#
_cell.length_a   1.000
_cell.length_b   1.000
_cell.length_c   1.000
_cell.angle_alpha   90.00
_cell.angle_beta   90.00
_cell.angle_gamma   90.00
#
_symmetry.space_group_name_H-M   'P 1'
#
loop_
_entity.id
_entity.type
_entity.pdbx_description
1 polymer ?
#
loop_
_entity_poly.entity_id
_entity_poly.type
_entity_poly.pdbx_seq_one_letter_code
_entity_poly.pdbx_strand_id
1 'polypeptide(L)'
;MSDPHADAPTPHATADPGAPADPGAPSDPGAPSDPSDRTVTLRRALAEFAHPAVTAFTALASVALVVGRFVVTTPMWLDEALSVNIAGLPLGDLTEALKHDGHPPLYYVLLHGWMELFGDGILAVRSLSAVISVLTLPLAYLAGKRIGGARLAVTAMFVMALSPYAFRFGSETRMYSLLMLLAFAGYLLVTAALVRPKPLTLAGVALVTAAGLWTQYWALWLIGTAGVMVLTVAWRAGRSGESQRRRSALLTAAALIAGGLLFTPWLPTMLYQNEHTGTPWAESFRPTGLVFNALTSFAGGAYSEAQIAMLILVVLVVIALFGHAGTTSSDTIVLRFNRLRSDAVVPAALTLGTIVLASAVALYNGMAFAPRYAAVFFPFFALLVALGVDRFRNGFTRNVAIASLVLGSLAGVFFVLYQERSQAGVVAEGIESRADRALVLACPD
;
A
#
# COMPACT_ATOMS: atom_id res chain seq x y z
N MET A 1 -24.19 29.97 -77.05
CA MET A 1 -24.67 30.04 -75.66
C MET A 1 -24.80 28.60 -75.18
N SER A 2 -23.94 28.22 -74.22
CA SER A 2 -24.05 27.05 -73.32
C SER A 2 -23.96 25.62 -73.89
N ASP A 3 -22.77 25.02 -73.74
CA ASP A 3 -22.57 23.61 -73.32
C ASP A 3 -23.01 23.46 -71.84
N PRO A 4 -23.29 22.27 -71.24
CA PRO A 4 -22.30 21.17 -71.17
C PRO A 4 -22.80 19.70 -71.04
N HIS A 5 -21.89 18.78 -71.41
CA HIS A 5 -21.48 17.49 -70.81
C HIS A 5 -22.50 16.51 -70.18
N ALA A 6 -22.43 15.25 -70.61
CA ALA A 6 -22.70 14.07 -69.78
C ALA A 6 -21.79 12.89 -70.17
N ASP A 7 -20.92 12.50 -69.23
CA ASP A 7 -20.02 11.34 -69.28
C ASP A 7 -20.75 10.02 -69.01
N ALA A 8 -20.29 8.95 -69.67
CA ALA A 8 -20.71 7.57 -69.46
C ALA A 8 -19.74 6.83 -68.51
N PRO A 9 -20.20 5.89 -67.66
CA PRO A 9 -19.35 5.21 -66.68
C PRO A 9 -18.72 3.91 -67.22
N THR A 10 -17.47 3.66 -66.83
CA THR A 10 -16.72 2.40 -66.97
C THR A 10 -16.54 1.70 -65.59
N PRO A 11 -16.14 0.41 -65.55
CA PRO A 11 -16.81 -0.62 -64.75
C PRO A 11 -16.19 -0.95 -63.37
N HIS A 12 -16.99 -1.62 -62.53
CA HIS A 12 -16.58 -2.22 -61.26
C HIS A 12 -15.52 -3.32 -61.43
N ALA A 13 -14.36 -3.12 -60.80
CA ALA A 13 -13.35 -4.14 -60.61
C ALA A 13 -13.68 -5.02 -59.38
N THR A 14 -13.63 -6.33 -59.59
CA THR A 14 -13.76 -7.39 -58.58
C THR A 14 -12.48 -7.48 -57.73
N ALA A 15 -12.64 -7.56 -56.40
CA ALA A 15 -11.53 -7.69 -55.45
C ALA A 15 -10.94 -9.12 -55.45
N ASP A 16 -9.61 -9.19 -55.46
CA ASP A 16 -8.76 -10.38 -55.42
C ASP A 16 -8.58 -10.89 -53.96
N PRO A 17 -8.81 -12.18 -53.62
CA PRO A 17 -8.71 -12.69 -52.25
C PRO A 17 -7.28 -13.06 -51.78
N GLY A 18 -6.22 -12.58 -52.44
CA GLY A 18 -4.86 -13.12 -52.29
C GLY A 18 -3.75 -12.23 -51.72
N ALA A 19 -4.03 -11.10 -51.07
CA ALA A 19 -2.96 -10.21 -50.58
C ALA A 19 -2.39 -10.62 -49.19
N PRO A 20 -1.06 -10.70 -48.99
CA PRO A 20 -0.44 -10.98 -47.68
C PRO A 20 -0.66 -9.82 -46.69
N ALA A 21 -0.91 -10.15 -45.42
CA ALA A 21 -1.09 -9.17 -44.35
C ALA A 21 0.18 -8.34 -44.13
N ASP A 22 0.01 -7.02 -44.12
CA ASP A 22 1.04 -6.01 -43.85
C ASP A 22 1.59 -6.16 -42.41
N PRO A 23 2.90 -6.44 -42.21
CA PRO A 23 3.50 -6.57 -40.88
C PRO A 23 3.64 -5.25 -40.12
N GLY A 24 3.25 -4.11 -40.72
CA GLY A 24 3.50 -2.76 -40.21
C GLY A 24 2.35 -2.07 -39.46
N ALA A 25 1.18 -2.71 -39.30
CA ALA A 25 0.04 -2.04 -38.68
C ALA A 25 0.21 -1.88 -37.13
N PRO A 26 0.09 -0.66 -36.58
CA PRO A 26 0.16 -0.46 -35.14
C PRO A 26 -1.02 -1.16 -34.45
N SER A 27 -0.72 -2.00 -33.45
CA SER A 27 -1.71 -2.68 -32.62
C SER A 27 -2.62 -1.65 -31.94
N ASP A 28 -3.91 -1.68 -32.27
CA ASP A 28 -4.95 -0.86 -31.65
C ASP A 28 -5.01 -1.13 -30.13
N PRO A 29 -4.74 -0.15 -29.25
CA PRO A 29 -4.81 -0.32 -27.81
C PRO A 29 -6.24 -0.52 -27.27
N GLY A 30 -7.26 -0.50 -28.14
CA GLY A 30 -8.67 -0.61 -27.80
C GLY A 30 -9.33 -1.98 -28.05
N ALA A 31 -8.63 -2.96 -28.63
CA ALA A 31 -9.23 -4.26 -28.90
C ALA A 31 -9.57 -5.01 -27.59
N PRO A 32 -10.82 -5.45 -27.37
CA PRO A 32 -11.19 -6.24 -26.19
C PRO A 32 -10.39 -7.55 -26.21
N SER A 33 -9.68 -7.82 -25.10
CA SER A 33 -8.97 -9.08 -24.90
C SER A 33 -9.92 -10.27 -25.03
N ASP A 34 -9.44 -11.33 -25.68
CA ASP A 34 -10.14 -12.60 -25.87
C ASP A 34 -10.76 -13.07 -24.53
N PRO A 35 -12.08 -13.34 -24.47
CA PRO A 35 -12.75 -13.82 -23.25
C PRO A 35 -12.14 -15.12 -22.68
N SER A 36 -11.36 -15.88 -23.45
CA SER A 36 -10.65 -17.08 -22.98
C SER A 36 -9.48 -16.78 -22.01
N ASP A 37 -8.96 -15.55 -22.00
CA ASP A 37 -7.83 -15.10 -21.15
C ASP A 37 -8.25 -14.80 -19.69
N ARG A 38 -9.54 -14.89 -19.37
CA ARG A 38 -10.10 -14.44 -18.08
C ARG A 38 -9.95 -15.43 -16.93
N THR A 39 -9.50 -16.66 -17.20
CA THR A 39 -9.26 -17.67 -16.17
C THR A 39 -7.83 -18.20 -16.21
N VAL A 40 -6.85 -17.31 -16.07
CA VAL A 40 -5.54 -17.75 -15.57
C VAL A 40 -5.77 -18.38 -14.20
N THR A 41 -5.68 -19.71 -14.14
CA THR A 41 -5.80 -20.44 -12.89
C THR A 41 -4.65 -20.06 -11.97
N LEU A 42 -4.90 -19.99 -10.66
CA LEU A 42 -3.85 -19.73 -9.66
C LEU A 42 -2.64 -20.65 -9.86
N ARG A 43 -2.87 -21.89 -10.30
CA ARG A 43 -1.82 -22.85 -10.67
C ARG A 43 -0.90 -22.34 -11.77
N ARG A 44 -1.46 -21.78 -12.86
CA ARG A 44 -0.67 -21.20 -13.94
C ARG A 44 0.11 -19.96 -13.48
N ALA A 45 -0.52 -19.11 -12.68
CA ALA A 45 0.15 -17.93 -12.11
C ALA A 45 1.34 -18.32 -11.21
N LEU A 46 1.18 -19.37 -10.38
CA LEU A 46 2.26 -19.91 -9.54
C LEU A 46 3.36 -20.59 -10.37
N ALA A 47 2.99 -21.27 -11.47
CA ALA A 47 3.97 -21.86 -12.39
C ALA A 47 4.79 -20.79 -13.13
N GLU A 48 4.18 -19.65 -13.45
CA GLU A 48 4.86 -18.52 -14.11
C GLU A 48 5.63 -17.63 -13.12
N PHE A 49 5.34 -17.72 -11.81
CA PHE A 49 5.97 -16.92 -10.76
C PHE A 49 7.48 -17.18 -10.65
N ALA A 50 7.88 -18.42 -10.37
CA ALA A 50 9.28 -18.80 -10.15
C ALA A 50 9.49 -20.32 -10.37
N HIS A 51 10.74 -20.78 -10.28
CA HIS A 51 11.01 -22.22 -10.24
C HIS A 51 10.24 -22.89 -9.08
N PRO A 52 9.74 -24.15 -9.22
CA PRO A 52 8.90 -24.78 -8.21
C PRO A 52 9.50 -24.79 -6.79
N ALA A 53 10.80 -25.05 -6.66
CA ALA A 53 11.49 -25.03 -5.37
C ALA A 53 11.50 -23.63 -4.72
N VAL A 54 11.71 -22.57 -5.52
CA VAL A 54 11.67 -21.18 -5.04
C VAL A 54 10.24 -20.82 -4.66
N THR A 55 9.26 -21.17 -5.48
CA THR A 55 7.84 -20.95 -5.17
C THR A 55 7.43 -21.64 -3.88
N ALA A 56 7.83 -22.90 -3.68
CA ALA A 56 7.55 -23.65 -2.45
C ALA A 56 8.21 -23.01 -1.22
N PHE A 57 9.48 -22.60 -1.33
CA PHE A 57 10.19 -21.90 -0.27
C PHE A 57 9.54 -20.55 0.07
N THR A 58 9.21 -19.74 -0.94
CA THR A 58 8.49 -18.46 -0.78
C THR A 58 7.13 -18.66 -0.13
N ALA A 59 6.38 -19.68 -0.55
CA ALA A 59 5.08 -20.01 0.03
C ALA A 59 5.21 -20.45 1.49
N LEU A 60 6.16 -21.33 1.81
CA LEU A 60 6.41 -21.78 3.18
C LEU A 60 6.83 -20.62 4.08
N ALA A 61 7.77 -19.78 3.64
CA ALA A 61 8.17 -18.58 4.36
C ALA A 61 6.99 -17.63 4.57
N SER A 62 6.15 -17.43 3.55
CA SER A 62 4.94 -16.59 3.65
C SER A 62 3.95 -17.15 4.66
N VAL A 63 3.71 -18.45 4.67
CA VAL A 63 2.84 -19.12 5.66
C VAL A 63 3.43 -18.97 7.06
N ALA A 64 4.72 -19.23 7.25
CA ALA A 64 5.40 -19.09 8.54
C ALA A 64 5.29 -17.66 9.08
N LEU A 65 5.48 -16.65 8.23
CA LEU A 65 5.34 -15.24 8.61
C LEU A 65 3.88 -14.83 8.84
N VAL A 66 2.92 -15.37 8.08
CA VAL A 66 1.49 -15.14 8.34
C VAL A 66 1.08 -15.70 9.69
N VAL A 67 1.46 -16.94 10.00
CA VAL A 67 1.19 -17.56 11.31
C VAL A 67 1.95 -16.82 12.42
N GLY A 68 3.20 -16.42 12.15
CA GLY A 68 4.06 -15.68 13.08
C GLY A 68 3.39 -14.42 13.63
N ARG A 69 2.59 -13.69 12.84
CA ARG A 69 1.85 -12.49 13.28
C ARG A 69 0.92 -12.75 14.47
N PHE A 70 0.40 -13.98 14.61
CA PHE A 70 -0.55 -14.35 15.66
C PHE A 70 0.12 -14.85 16.94
N VAL A 71 1.42 -15.15 16.91
CA VAL A 71 2.12 -15.83 18.01
C VAL A 71 3.25 -14.99 18.61
N VAL A 72 3.31 -13.68 18.29
CA VAL A 72 4.31 -12.78 18.88
C VAL A 72 3.97 -12.50 20.34
N THR A 73 4.86 -12.93 21.24
CA THR A 73 4.68 -12.84 22.71
C THR A 73 5.55 -11.78 23.37
N THR A 74 6.23 -10.92 22.62
CA THR A 74 7.03 -9.83 23.20
C THR A 74 6.16 -8.90 24.04
N PRO A 75 6.70 -8.31 25.14
CA PRO A 75 5.96 -7.37 25.98
C PRO A 75 5.36 -6.22 25.18
N MET A 76 4.22 -5.71 25.63
CA MET A 76 3.62 -4.50 25.05
C MET A 76 4.51 -3.29 25.34
N TRP A 77 4.81 -2.53 24.29
CA TRP A 77 5.32 -1.17 24.40
C TRP A 77 4.18 -0.18 24.63
N LEU A 78 4.55 1.07 24.95
CA LEU A 78 3.62 2.11 25.41
C LEU A 78 2.40 2.29 24.51
N ASP A 79 2.61 2.49 23.20
CA ASP A 79 1.53 2.71 22.23
C ASP A 79 0.52 1.54 22.17
N GLU A 80 0.97 0.29 22.33
CA GLU A 80 0.09 -0.89 22.38
C GLU A 80 -0.73 -0.89 23.67
N ALA A 81 -0.07 -0.67 24.81
CA ALA A 81 -0.73 -0.61 26.11
C ALA A 81 -1.77 0.52 26.18
N LEU A 82 -1.45 1.70 25.65
CA LEU A 82 -2.39 2.83 25.53
C LEU A 82 -3.59 2.47 24.64
N SER A 83 -3.36 1.79 23.52
CA SER A 83 -4.45 1.37 22.64
C SER A 83 -5.43 0.43 23.34
N VAL A 84 -4.90 -0.55 24.09
CA VAL A 84 -5.72 -1.47 24.88
C VAL A 84 -6.45 -0.73 26.00
N ASN A 85 -5.76 0.14 26.74
CA ASN A 85 -6.34 0.89 27.85
C ASN A 85 -7.49 1.79 27.38
N ILE A 86 -7.29 2.56 26.31
CA ILE A 86 -8.31 3.45 25.74
C ILE A 86 -9.49 2.65 25.19
N ALA A 87 -9.23 1.56 24.47
CA ALA A 87 -10.29 0.72 23.92
C ALA A 87 -11.05 -0.05 25.01
N GLY A 88 -10.50 -0.21 26.22
CA GLY A 88 -11.18 -0.82 27.37
C GLY A 88 -12.16 0.12 28.08
N LEU A 89 -12.15 1.41 27.74
CA LEU A 89 -13.10 2.38 28.29
C LEU A 89 -14.51 2.19 27.67
N PRO A 90 -15.57 2.66 28.36
CA PRO A 90 -16.89 2.78 27.75
C PRO A 90 -16.84 3.61 26.45
N LEU A 91 -17.61 3.22 25.43
CA LEU A 91 -17.64 3.91 24.12
C LEU A 91 -17.89 5.43 24.20
N GLY A 92 -18.64 5.89 25.22
CA GLY A 92 -18.87 7.32 25.46
C GLY A 92 -17.62 8.10 25.86
N ASP A 93 -16.65 7.42 26.50
CA ASP A 93 -15.45 8.04 27.06
C ASP A 93 -14.27 8.02 26.06
N LEU A 94 -14.35 7.19 25.01
CA LEU A 94 -13.31 7.07 23.98
C LEU A 94 -12.95 8.42 23.35
N THR A 95 -13.95 9.27 23.08
CA THR A 95 -13.70 10.56 22.44
C THR A 95 -12.83 11.45 23.31
N GLU A 96 -13.09 11.48 24.62
CA GLU A 96 -12.31 12.27 25.56
C GLU A 96 -10.90 11.71 25.74
N ALA A 97 -10.76 10.39 25.91
CA ALA A 97 -9.45 9.75 26.00
C ALA A 97 -8.62 9.99 24.72
N LEU A 98 -9.24 9.88 23.55
CA LEU A 98 -8.56 10.06 22.27
C LEU A 98 -8.15 11.50 22.00
N LYS A 99 -8.80 12.52 22.58
CA LYS A 99 -8.27 13.90 22.53
C LYS A 99 -6.84 13.97 23.05
N HIS A 100 -6.43 13.03 23.91
CA HIS A 100 -5.09 12.96 24.47
C HIS A 100 -4.13 11.97 23.76
N ASP A 101 -4.63 11.10 22.87
CA ASP A 101 -3.83 10.05 22.19
C ASP A 101 -3.46 10.38 20.73
N GLY A 102 -3.90 11.54 20.21
CA GLY A 102 -3.45 12.05 18.90
C GLY A 102 -3.92 11.24 17.68
N HIS A 103 -4.78 10.24 17.87
CA HIS A 103 -5.30 9.37 16.79
C HIS A 103 -6.84 9.39 16.71
N PRO A 104 -7.41 9.16 15.51
CA PRO A 104 -8.84 8.95 15.29
C PRO A 104 -9.41 7.64 15.88
N PRO A 105 -10.73 7.57 16.13
CA PRO A 105 -11.34 6.48 16.91
C PRO A 105 -11.57 5.16 16.18
N LEU A 106 -11.54 5.05 14.85
CA LEU A 106 -12.05 3.85 14.16
C LEU A 106 -11.38 2.56 14.65
N TYR A 107 -10.05 2.56 14.76
CA TYR A 107 -9.33 1.37 15.23
C TYR A 107 -9.65 1.03 16.70
N TYR A 108 -9.80 2.04 17.56
CA TYR A 108 -10.12 1.85 18.98
C TYR A 108 -11.53 1.30 19.18
N VAL A 109 -12.49 1.75 18.37
CA VAL A 109 -13.86 1.21 18.38
C VAL A 109 -13.87 -0.25 17.90
N LEU A 110 -13.10 -0.58 16.85
CA LEU A 110 -12.95 -1.96 16.40
C LEU A 110 -12.27 -2.83 17.46
N LEU A 111 -11.25 -2.30 18.13
CA LEU A 111 -10.54 -2.99 19.21
C LEU A 111 -11.44 -3.19 20.44
N HIS A 112 -12.25 -2.21 20.82
CA HIS A 112 -13.23 -2.32 21.90
C HIS A 112 -14.16 -3.52 21.66
N GLY A 113 -14.84 -3.54 20.51
CA GLY A 113 -15.72 -4.66 20.16
C GLY A 113 -14.99 -5.99 20.00
N TRP A 114 -13.72 -5.97 19.59
CA TRP A 114 -12.90 -7.18 19.52
C TRP A 114 -12.56 -7.74 20.90
N MET A 115 -12.23 -6.88 21.87
CA MET A 115 -11.93 -7.27 23.25
C MET A 115 -13.16 -7.84 23.96
N GLU A 116 -14.36 -7.29 23.70
CA GLU A 116 -15.61 -7.86 24.21
C GLU A 116 -15.85 -9.31 23.73
N LEU A 117 -15.37 -9.66 22.54
CA LEU A 117 -15.56 -10.99 21.94
C LEU A 117 -14.45 -11.99 22.27
N PHE A 118 -13.20 -11.53 22.32
CA PHE A 118 -12.01 -12.40 22.39
C PHE A 118 -11.17 -12.19 23.66
N GLY A 119 -11.50 -11.20 24.48
CA GLY A 119 -10.74 -10.78 25.66
C GLY A 119 -9.65 -9.76 25.37
N ASP A 120 -8.99 -9.31 26.44
CA ASP A 120 -7.98 -8.24 26.46
C ASP A 120 -6.53 -8.77 26.57
N GLY A 121 -6.34 -10.09 26.62
CA GLY A 121 -5.01 -10.70 26.64
C GLY A 121 -4.19 -10.38 25.39
N ILE A 122 -2.85 -10.38 25.51
CA ILE A 122 -1.91 -9.97 24.45
C ILE A 122 -2.21 -10.60 23.08
N LEU A 123 -2.45 -11.92 23.05
CA LEU A 123 -2.78 -12.63 21.82
C LEU A 123 -4.12 -12.16 21.21
N ALA A 124 -5.13 -11.94 22.06
CA ALA A 124 -6.45 -11.51 21.62
C ALA A 124 -6.39 -10.12 20.98
N VAL A 125 -5.79 -9.15 21.65
CA VAL A 125 -5.72 -7.76 21.14
C VAL A 125 -4.81 -7.60 19.94
N ARG A 126 -3.73 -8.39 19.82
CA ARG A 126 -2.87 -8.40 18.62
C ARG A 126 -3.54 -9.11 17.44
N SER A 127 -4.40 -10.09 17.71
CA SER A 127 -5.06 -10.87 16.66
C SER A 127 -5.96 -10.02 15.75
N LEU A 128 -6.53 -8.91 16.24
CA LEU A 128 -7.27 -7.96 15.39
C LEU A 128 -6.41 -7.45 14.23
N SER A 129 -5.23 -6.89 14.55
CA SER A 129 -4.26 -6.42 13.55
C SER A 129 -3.74 -7.54 12.67
N ALA A 130 -3.56 -8.74 13.22
CA ALA A 130 -3.10 -9.90 12.46
C ALA A 130 -4.14 -10.33 11.41
N VAL A 131 -5.41 -10.42 11.79
CA VAL A 131 -6.53 -10.70 10.87
C VAL A 131 -6.59 -9.65 9.77
N ILE A 132 -6.55 -8.36 10.13
CA ILE A 132 -6.57 -7.25 9.15
C ILE A 132 -5.37 -7.32 8.19
N SER A 133 -4.18 -7.63 8.71
CA SER A 133 -2.97 -7.81 7.90
C SER A 133 -3.12 -8.98 6.91
N VAL A 134 -3.73 -10.10 7.33
CA VAL A 134 -4.04 -11.23 6.43
C VAL A 134 -5.08 -10.85 5.37
N LEU A 135 -6.12 -10.11 5.75
CA LEU A 135 -7.14 -9.60 4.81
C LEU A 135 -6.56 -8.62 3.78
N THR A 136 -5.38 -8.05 4.04
CA THR A 136 -4.67 -7.18 3.09
C THR A 136 -4.05 -7.98 1.93
N LEU A 137 -3.73 -9.27 2.11
CA LEU A 137 -3.06 -10.08 1.08
C LEU A 137 -3.92 -10.31 -0.17
N PRO A 138 -5.22 -10.67 -0.08
CA PRO A 138 -6.09 -10.72 -1.25
C PRO A 138 -6.19 -9.40 -2.00
N LEU A 139 -6.18 -8.26 -1.28
CA LEU A 139 -6.26 -6.94 -1.89
C LEU A 139 -4.95 -6.59 -2.63
N ALA A 140 -3.80 -6.97 -2.08
CA ALA A 140 -2.52 -6.88 -2.77
C ALA A 140 -2.50 -7.71 -4.06
N TYR A 141 -3.03 -8.94 -4.01
CA TYR A 141 -3.21 -9.78 -5.20
C TYR A 141 -4.08 -9.08 -6.25
N LEU A 142 -5.25 -8.57 -5.87
CA LEU A 142 -6.16 -7.89 -6.79
C LEU A 142 -5.54 -6.61 -7.38
N ALA A 143 -4.79 -5.86 -6.59
CA ALA A 143 -4.09 -4.66 -7.05
C ALA A 143 -2.99 -5.01 -8.06
N GLY A 144 -2.16 -6.03 -7.77
CA GLY A 144 -1.16 -6.54 -8.71
C GLY A 144 -1.81 -7.07 -10.00
N LYS A 145 -2.93 -7.81 -9.89
CA LYS A 145 -3.68 -8.33 -11.04
C LYS A 145 -4.16 -7.21 -11.97
N ARG A 146 -4.62 -6.11 -11.40
CA ARG A 146 -5.10 -4.94 -12.15
C ARG A 146 -3.97 -4.22 -12.89
N ILE A 147 -2.75 -4.24 -12.36
CA ILE A 147 -1.60 -3.54 -12.96
C ILE A 147 -0.92 -4.38 -14.04
N GLY A 148 -0.68 -5.66 -13.78
CA GLY A 148 0.23 -6.49 -14.60
C GLY A 148 -0.17 -7.95 -14.71
N GLY A 149 -1.44 -8.29 -14.43
CA GLY A 149 -1.97 -9.64 -14.61
C GLY A 149 -1.60 -10.62 -13.49
N ALA A 150 -1.82 -11.90 -13.76
CA ALA A 150 -1.84 -12.94 -12.72
C ALA A 150 -0.47 -13.17 -12.05
N ARG A 151 0.63 -13.07 -12.79
CA ARG A 151 1.99 -13.22 -12.22
C ARG A 151 2.29 -12.10 -11.24
N LEU A 152 2.07 -10.83 -11.63
CA LEU A 152 2.24 -9.69 -10.74
C LEU A 152 1.30 -9.76 -9.52
N ALA A 153 0.10 -10.31 -9.68
CA ALA A 153 -0.83 -10.55 -8.58
C ALA A 153 -0.22 -11.45 -7.49
N VAL A 154 0.34 -12.59 -7.88
CA VAL A 154 1.02 -13.52 -6.95
C VAL A 154 2.26 -12.86 -6.35
N THR A 155 3.08 -12.17 -7.15
CA THR A 155 4.26 -11.46 -6.66
C THR A 155 3.91 -10.40 -5.62
N ALA A 156 2.90 -9.56 -5.87
CA ALA A 156 2.46 -8.52 -4.93
C ALA A 156 1.95 -9.11 -3.61
N MET A 157 1.20 -10.21 -3.67
CA MET A 157 0.75 -10.95 -2.50
C MET A 157 1.93 -11.47 -1.67
N PHE A 158 2.93 -12.10 -2.30
CA PHE A 158 4.12 -12.60 -1.60
C PHE A 158 4.98 -11.48 -1.03
N VAL A 159 5.18 -10.38 -1.75
CA VAL A 159 5.89 -9.19 -1.23
C VAL A 159 5.22 -8.68 0.04
N MET A 160 3.90 -8.58 0.07
CA MET A 160 3.15 -8.17 1.27
C MET A 160 3.22 -9.22 2.38
N ALA A 161 3.08 -10.51 2.05
CA ALA A 161 3.10 -11.59 3.04
C ALA A 161 4.46 -11.71 3.73
N LEU A 162 5.55 -11.49 3.00
CA LEU A 162 6.92 -11.57 3.49
C LEU A 162 7.43 -10.28 4.14
N SER A 163 6.81 -9.12 3.87
CA SER A 163 7.33 -7.83 4.31
C SER A 163 7.54 -7.76 5.84
N PRO A 164 8.75 -7.40 6.31
CA PRO A 164 9.01 -7.12 7.73
C PRO A 164 8.10 -6.03 8.30
N TYR A 165 7.78 -5.02 7.49
CA TYR A 165 6.91 -3.92 7.88
C TYR A 165 5.45 -4.35 8.05
N ALA A 166 4.90 -5.12 7.10
CA ALA A 166 3.54 -5.68 7.20
C ALA A 166 3.44 -6.78 8.28
N PHE A 167 4.54 -7.50 8.54
CA PHE A 167 4.66 -8.41 9.66
C PHE A 167 4.55 -7.64 10.98
N ARG A 168 5.45 -6.68 11.20
CA ARG A 168 5.48 -5.84 12.41
C ARG A 168 4.12 -5.22 12.72
N PHE A 169 3.53 -4.53 11.77
CA PHE A 169 2.24 -3.87 11.98
C PHE A 169 1.02 -4.80 11.94
N GLY A 170 1.23 -6.05 11.54
CA GLY A 170 0.26 -7.12 11.73
C GLY A 170 0.36 -7.79 13.10
N SER A 171 1.46 -7.61 13.83
CA SER A 171 1.70 -8.24 15.14
C SER A 171 1.65 -7.24 16.31
N GLU A 172 1.14 -6.03 16.08
CA GLU A 172 1.02 -4.99 17.10
C GLU A 172 -0.43 -4.55 17.22
N THR A 173 -0.90 -4.26 18.43
CA THR A 173 -2.24 -3.69 18.69
C THR A 173 -2.29 -2.21 18.28
N ARG A 174 -2.10 -1.93 16.99
CA ARG A 174 -2.14 -0.61 16.37
C ARG A 174 -2.79 -0.65 14.99
N MET A 175 -3.28 0.50 14.55
CA MET A 175 -4.09 0.71 13.35
C MET A 175 -3.37 0.58 11.99
N TYR A 176 -2.07 0.35 11.96
CA TYR A 176 -1.27 0.46 10.73
C TYR A 176 -1.60 -0.63 9.70
N SER A 177 -1.94 -1.85 10.13
CA SER A 177 -2.45 -2.90 9.24
C SER A 177 -3.78 -2.50 8.57
N LEU A 178 -4.67 -1.83 9.31
CA LEU A 178 -5.94 -1.32 8.80
C LEU A 178 -5.72 -0.26 7.72
N LEU A 179 -4.74 0.63 7.89
CA LEU A 179 -4.39 1.61 6.86
C LEU A 179 -3.90 0.95 5.57
N MET A 180 -3.09 -0.11 5.66
CA MET A 180 -2.63 -0.83 4.47
C MET A 180 -3.79 -1.48 3.71
N LEU A 181 -4.73 -2.08 4.45
CA LEU A 181 -5.97 -2.64 3.91
C LEU A 181 -6.78 -1.55 3.18
N LEU A 182 -7.03 -0.43 3.86
CA LEU A 182 -7.81 0.69 3.34
C LEU A 182 -7.15 1.36 2.13
N ALA A 183 -5.82 1.45 2.09
CA ALA A 183 -5.09 2.00 0.96
C ALA A 183 -5.25 1.14 -0.31
N PHE A 184 -5.14 -0.20 -0.21
CA PHE A 184 -5.43 -1.06 -1.35
C PHE A 184 -6.92 -1.05 -1.72
N ALA A 185 -7.83 -1.08 -0.74
CA ALA A 185 -9.26 -0.99 -1.01
C ALA A 185 -9.62 0.31 -1.74
N GLY A 186 -9.07 1.44 -1.28
CA GLY A 186 -9.20 2.75 -1.90
C GLY A 186 -8.67 2.75 -3.33
N TYR A 187 -7.48 2.22 -3.57
CA TYR A 187 -6.94 2.06 -4.91
C TYR A 187 -7.86 1.24 -5.83
N LEU A 188 -8.37 0.10 -5.35
CA LEU A 188 -9.23 -0.78 -6.12
C LEU A 188 -10.60 -0.14 -6.42
N LEU A 189 -11.18 0.59 -5.46
CA LEU A 189 -12.46 1.27 -5.64
C LEU A 189 -12.35 2.49 -6.53
N VAL A 190 -11.32 3.33 -6.34
CA VAL A 190 -11.07 4.52 -7.18
C VAL A 190 -10.81 4.10 -8.62
N THR A 191 -9.94 3.12 -8.86
CA THR A 191 -9.67 2.66 -10.24
C THR A 191 -10.90 2.02 -10.89
N ALA A 192 -11.74 1.31 -10.12
CA ALA A 192 -13.01 0.79 -10.64
C ALA A 192 -14.00 1.92 -10.97
N ALA A 193 -14.10 2.95 -10.12
CA ALA A 193 -14.99 4.09 -10.32
C ALA A 193 -14.59 4.93 -11.55
N LEU A 194 -13.28 5.07 -11.81
CA LEU A 194 -12.77 5.75 -13.00
C LEU A 194 -13.15 5.06 -14.32
N VAL A 195 -13.31 3.73 -14.31
CA VAL A 195 -13.76 2.95 -15.46
C VAL A 195 -15.30 2.95 -15.56
N ARG A 196 -15.98 2.67 -14.44
CA ARG A 196 -17.43 2.60 -14.38
C ARG A 196 -17.94 3.08 -13.00
N PRO A 197 -18.43 4.33 -12.89
CA PRO A 197 -18.81 4.95 -11.62
C PRO A 197 -20.20 4.50 -11.16
N LYS A 198 -20.34 3.22 -10.77
CA LYS A 198 -21.58 2.69 -10.20
C LYS A 198 -21.84 3.34 -8.82
N PRO A 199 -23.11 3.59 -8.43
CA PRO A 199 -23.43 4.18 -7.12
C PRO A 199 -22.78 3.44 -5.94
N LEU A 200 -22.83 2.11 -5.93
CA LEU A 200 -22.19 1.30 -4.88
C LEU A 200 -20.66 1.44 -4.85
N THR A 201 -20.01 1.57 -6.02
CA THR A 201 -18.56 1.78 -6.10
C THR A 201 -18.19 3.18 -5.59
N LEU A 202 -18.97 4.21 -5.94
CA LEU A 202 -18.78 5.57 -5.44
C LEU A 202 -19.03 5.67 -3.93
N ALA A 203 -20.07 5.01 -3.42
CA ALA A 203 -20.31 4.89 -1.98
C ALA A 203 -19.11 4.20 -1.29
N GLY A 204 -18.58 3.12 -1.89
CA GLY A 204 -17.35 2.47 -1.43
C GLY A 204 -16.16 3.43 -1.39
N VAL A 205 -15.95 4.26 -2.42
CA VAL A 205 -14.90 5.29 -2.44
C VAL A 205 -15.08 6.29 -1.30
N ALA A 206 -16.31 6.76 -1.04
CA ALA A 206 -16.57 7.68 0.06
C ALA A 206 -16.30 7.02 1.43
N LEU A 207 -16.79 5.79 1.63
CA LEU A 207 -16.64 5.06 2.89
C LEU A 207 -15.19 4.67 3.19
N VAL A 208 -14.42 4.19 2.21
CA VAL A 208 -13.01 3.85 2.42
C VAL A 208 -12.15 5.10 2.68
N THR A 209 -12.51 6.22 2.05
CA THR A 209 -11.87 7.52 2.30
C THR A 209 -12.14 7.98 3.74
N ALA A 210 -13.41 7.95 4.17
CA ALA A 210 -13.80 8.27 5.53
C ALA A 210 -13.09 7.33 6.53
N ALA A 211 -13.13 6.02 6.30
CA ALA A 211 -12.49 5.05 7.17
C ALA A 211 -10.98 5.31 7.32
N GLY A 212 -10.28 5.68 6.25
CA GLY A 212 -8.87 6.05 6.31
C GLY A 212 -8.63 7.26 7.21
N LEU A 213 -9.42 8.33 7.05
CA LEU A 213 -9.33 9.54 7.88
C LEU A 213 -9.69 9.29 9.34
N TRP A 214 -10.72 8.48 9.58
CA TRP A 214 -11.13 8.02 10.90
C TRP A 214 -10.20 6.96 11.51
N THR A 215 -9.15 6.54 10.79
CA THR A 215 -8.10 5.64 11.30
C THR A 215 -6.81 6.41 11.65
N GLN A 216 -6.35 7.29 10.75
CA GLN A 216 -5.11 8.04 10.96
C GLN A 216 -5.01 9.26 10.04
N TYR A 217 -4.53 10.38 10.56
CA TYR A 217 -4.44 11.65 9.81
C TYR A 217 -3.52 11.62 8.59
N TRP A 218 -2.50 10.76 8.55
CA TRP A 218 -1.65 10.64 7.35
C TRP A 218 -2.40 10.10 6.12
N ALA A 219 -3.60 9.52 6.30
CA ALA A 219 -4.50 9.21 5.19
C ALA A 219 -4.85 10.45 4.36
N LEU A 220 -4.86 11.66 4.94
CA LEU A 220 -5.08 12.93 4.24
C LEU A 220 -4.13 13.09 3.05
N TRP A 221 -2.85 12.74 3.22
CA TRP A 221 -1.84 12.92 2.18
C TRP A 221 -2.01 11.96 1.01
N LEU A 222 -2.37 10.70 1.30
CA LEU A 222 -2.70 9.73 0.26
C LEU A 222 -3.97 10.12 -0.49
N ILE A 223 -5.03 10.50 0.24
CA ILE A 223 -6.31 10.91 -0.33
C ILE A 223 -6.14 12.17 -1.19
N GLY A 224 -5.37 13.15 -0.71
CA GLY A 224 -5.03 14.36 -1.47
C GLY A 224 -4.28 14.03 -2.76
N THR A 225 -3.30 13.13 -2.69
CA THR A 225 -2.56 12.64 -3.87
C THR A 225 -3.48 11.95 -4.86
N ALA A 226 -4.34 11.03 -4.40
CA ALA A 226 -5.34 10.37 -5.24
C ALA A 226 -6.33 11.37 -5.85
N GLY A 227 -6.76 12.38 -5.09
CA GLY A 227 -7.62 13.46 -5.56
C GLY A 227 -7.00 14.26 -6.70
N VAL A 228 -5.74 14.69 -6.55
CA VAL A 228 -4.98 15.37 -7.60
C VAL A 228 -4.87 14.51 -8.86
N MET A 229 -4.61 13.20 -8.71
CA MET A 229 -4.54 12.27 -9.84
C MET A 229 -5.90 12.14 -10.56
N VAL A 230 -7.00 11.98 -9.81
CA VAL A 230 -8.36 11.90 -10.36
C VAL A 230 -8.74 13.19 -11.09
N LEU A 231 -8.44 14.35 -10.51
CA LEU A 231 -8.68 15.66 -11.15
C LEU A 231 -7.84 15.83 -12.43
N THR A 232 -6.60 15.34 -12.43
CA THR A 232 -5.75 15.32 -13.62
C THR A 232 -6.36 14.46 -14.74
N VAL A 233 -6.94 13.30 -14.40
CA VAL A 233 -7.69 12.47 -15.36
C VAL A 233 -8.91 13.22 -15.91
N ALA A 234 -9.68 13.89 -15.04
CA ALA A 234 -10.84 14.69 -15.46
C ALA A 234 -10.45 15.82 -16.42
N TRP A 235 -9.36 16.53 -16.12
CA TRP A 235 -8.83 17.62 -16.95
C TRP A 235 -8.36 17.14 -18.32
N ARG A 236 -7.56 16.06 -18.38
CA ARG A 236 -7.08 15.49 -19.66
C ARG A 236 -8.22 14.96 -20.53
N ALA A 237 -9.18 14.27 -19.91
CA ALA A 237 -10.37 13.78 -20.60
C ALA A 237 -11.23 14.93 -21.15
N GLY A 238 -11.31 16.06 -20.42
CA GLY A 238 -11.98 17.28 -20.90
C GLY A 238 -11.30 17.90 -22.12
N ARG A 239 -9.97 17.98 -22.15
CA ARG A 239 -9.24 18.49 -23.34
C ARG A 239 -9.34 17.57 -24.54
N SER A 240 -9.49 16.27 -24.32
CA SER A 240 -9.53 15.25 -25.38
C SER A 240 -10.95 14.95 -25.87
N GLY A 241 -11.98 15.62 -25.33
CA GLY A 241 -13.38 15.39 -25.70
C GLY A 241 -14.00 14.09 -25.13
N GLU A 242 -13.31 13.37 -24.25
CA GLU A 242 -13.78 12.11 -23.64
C GLU A 242 -14.80 12.37 -22.52
N SER A 243 -16.02 12.77 -22.88
CA SER A 243 -17.08 13.20 -21.94
C SER A 243 -17.38 12.17 -20.85
N GLN A 244 -17.45 10.89 -21.20
CA GLN A 244 -17.77 9.80 -20.26
C GLN A 244 -16.65 9.55 -19.25
N ARG A 245 -15.38 9.62 -19.67
CA ARG A 245 -14.22 9.47 -18.78
C ARG A 245 -14.10 10.66 -17.84
N ARG A 246 -14.31 11.88 -18.36
CA ARG A 246 -14.37 13.09 -17.54
C ARG A 246 -15.47 12.98 -16.48
N ARG A 247 -16.68 12.57 -16.86
CA ARG A 247 -17.79 12.36 -15.91
C ARG A 247 -17.43 11.36 -14.82
N SER A 248 -16.82 10.23 -15.19
CA SER A 248 -16.41 9.19 -14.23
C SER A 248 -15.37 9.70 -13.24
N ALA A 249 -14.39 10.48 -13.71
CA ALA A 249 -13.40 11.12 -12.86
C ALA A 249 -14.01 12.18 -11.93
N LEU A 250 -14.93 13.03 -12.42
CA LEU A 250 -15.61 14.04 -11.58
C LEU A 250 -16.49 13.40 -10.51
N LEU A 251 -17.24 12.34 -10.83
CA LEU A 251 -18.02 11.59 -9.85
C LEU A 251 -17.14 10.92 -8.80
N THR A 252 -15.98 10.39 -9.22
CA THR A 252 -14.99 9.81 -8.30
C THR A 252 -14.40 10.88 -7.37
N ALA A 253 -14.09 12.07 -7.89
CA ALA A 253 -13.63 13.20 -7.08
C ALA A 253 -14.71 13.65 -6.08
N ALA A 254 -15.98 13.72 -6.51
CA ALA A 254 -17.10 14.03 -5.63
C ALA A 254 -17.25 12.98 -4.51
N ALA A 255 -17.03 11.69 -4.80
CA ALA A 255 -17.04 10.64 -3.79
C ALA A 255 -15.88 10.76 -2.77
N LEU A 256 -14.67 11.12 -3.22
CA LEU A 256 -13.55 11.42 -2.32
C LEU A 256 -13.88 12.61 -1.40
N ILE A 257 -14.46 13.68 -1.94
CA ILE A 257 -14.89 14.85 -1.17
C ILE A 257 -15.97 14.44 -0.15
N ALA A 258 -16.98 13.68 -0.58
CA ALA A 258 -18.03 13.18 0.31
C ALA A 258 -17.44 12.35 1.47
N GLY A 259 -16.46 11.48 1.19
CA GLY A 259 -15.73 10.74 2.22
C GLY A 259 -14.98 11.65 3.19
N GLY A 260 -14.34 12.71 2.69
CA GLY A 260 -13.70 13.74 3.53
C GLY A 260 -14.70 14.49 4.40
N LEU A 261 -15.90 14.79 3.88
CA LEU A 261 -16.96 15.46 4.64
C LEU A 261 -17.47 14.59 5.80
N LEU A 262 -17.46 13.26 5.68
CA LEU A 262 -17.83 12.36 6.79
C LEU A 262 -16.85 12.41 7.98
N PHE A 263 -15.66 12.99 7.81
CA PHE A 263 -14.69 13.19 8.88
C PHE A 263 -14.87 14.53 9.61
N THR A 264 -15.73 15.43 9.09
CA THR A 264 -15.98 16.75 9.70
C THR A 264 -16.41 16.71 11.17
N PRO A 265 -17.17 15.73 11.68
CA PRO A 265 -17.51 15.68 13.11
C PRO A 265 -16.28 15.53 14.02
N TRP A 266 -15.18 14.95 13.53
CA TRP A 266 -13.93 14.78 14.29
C TRP A 266 -12.97 15.96 14.12
N LEU A 267 -13.24 16.86 13.18
CA LEU A 267 -12.34 17.97 12.87
C LEU A 267 -12.01 18.86 14.09
N PRO A 268 -12.95 19.20 15.00
CA PRO A 268 -12.62 19.95 16.22
C PRO A 268 -11.60 19.22 17.10
N THR A 269 -11.74 17.90 17.27
CA THR A 269 -10.79 17.08 18.04
C THR A 269 -9.43 17.02 17.37
N MET A 270 -9.38 16.88 16.04
CA MET A 270 -8.12 16.91 15.29
C MET A 270 -7.37 18.25 15.47
N LEU A 271 -8.10 19.37 15.44
CA LEU A 271 -7.50 20.69 15.65
C LEU A 271 -7.00 20.85 17.09
N TYR A 272 -7.78 20.41 18.07
CA TYR A 272 -7.36 20.37 19.48
C TYR A 272 -6.08 19.53 19.66
N GLN A 273 -6.04 18.33 19.08
CA GLN A 273 -4.88 17.45 19.14
C GLN A 273 -3.64 18.06 18.46
N ASN A 274 -3.82 18.76 17.34
CA ASN A 274 -2.71 19.44 16.68
C ASN A 274 -2.09 20.54 17.56
N GLU A 275 -2.91 21.22 18.36
CA GLU A 275 -2.47 22.27 19.28
C GLU A 275 -1.88 21.72 20.60
N HIS A 276 -2.40 20.59 21.11
CA HIS A 276 -2.11 20.12 22.47
C HIS A 276 -1.37 18.77 22.55
N THR A 277 -1.58 17.89 21.58
CA THR A 277 -1.07 16.50 21.57
C THR A 277 -0.30 16.18 20.30
N GLY A 278 0.44 17.18 19.79
CA GLY A 278 1.29 17.01 18.63
C GLY A 278 2.42 16.01 18.91
N THR A 279 3.57 16.22 18.29
CA THR A 279 4.74 15.36 18.49
C THR A 279 5.82 16.14 19.24
N PRO A 280 5.62 16.53 20.52
CA PRO A 280 6.60 17.32 21.25
C PRO A 280 7.93 16.56 21.44
N TRP A 281 7.87 15.23 21.35
CA TRP A 281 9.03 14.33 21.43
C TRP A 281 9.86 14.23 20.15
N ALA A 282 9.41 14.74 19.00
CA ALA A 282 10.11 14.56 17.73
C ALA A 282 10.33 15.89 16.99
N GLU A 283 11.56 16.08 16.52
CA GLU A 283 11.93 17.21 15.67
C GLU A 283 11.23 17.14 14.31
N SER A 284 11.09 18.30 13.66
CA SER A 284 10.63 18.38 12.28
C SER A 284 11.51 17.53 11.36
N PHE A 285 10.90 16.70 10.52
CA PHE A 285 11.66 15.81 9.64
C PHE A 285 12.08 16.51 8.35
N ARG A 286 13.25 16.13 7.84
CA ARG A 286 13.65 16.44 6.47
C ARG A 286 13.01 15.43 5.51
N PRO A 287 12.63 15.81 4.27
CA PRO A 287 12.06 14.87 3.30
C PRO A 287 12.96 13.67 3.05
N THR A 288 14.29 13.88 3.03
CA THR A 288 15.30 12.82 2.93
C THR A 288 15.29 11.88 4.14
N GLY A 289 15.11 12.44 5.35
CA GLY A 289 14.95 11.67 6.57
C GLY A 289 13.69 10.80 6.57
N LEU A 290 12.57 11.33 6.09
CA LEU A 290 11.33 10.55 5.92
C LEU A 290 11.58 9.35 5.00
N VAL A 291 12.14 9.59 3.82
CA VAL A 291 12.40 8.51 2.83
C VAL A 291 13.34 7.47 3.42
N PHE A 292 14.45 7.89 4.03
CA PHE A 292 15.42 6.97 4.61
C PHE A 292 14.82 6.15 5.77
N ASN A 293 14.10 6.80 6.69
CA ASN A 293 13.48 6.13 7.83
C ASN A 293 12.34 5.19 7.43
N ALA A 294 11.55 5.55 6.40
CA ALA A 294 10.53 4.69 5.82
C ALA A 294 11.18 3.45 5.18
N LEU A 295 12.18 3.62 4.32
CA LEU A 295 12.89 2.51 3.66
C LEU A 295 13.56 1.57 4.67
N THR A 296 14.20 2.14 5.69
CA THR A 296 14.81 1.38 6.80
C THR A 296 13.76 0.52 7.50
N SER A 297 12.60 1.09 7.81
CA SER A 297 11.51 0.34 8.44
C SER A 297 10.87 -0.68 7.51
N PHE A 298 10.76 -0.38 6.21
CA PHE A 298 10.24 -1.32 5.21
C PHE A 298 11.06 -2.60 5.12
N ALA A 299 12.37 -2.49 5.34
CA ALA A 299 13.30 -3.61 5.32
C ALA A 299 13.46 -4.33 6.67
N GLY A 300 12.87 -3.80 7.75
CA GLY A 300 12.87 -4.45 9.08
C GLY A 300 13.66 -3.73 10.18
N GLY A 301 14.29 -2.59 9.90
CA GLY A 301 14.96 -1.76 10.91
C GLY A 301 16.39 -1.36 10.53
N ALA A 302 17.11 -0.78 11.50
CA ALA A 302 18.41 -0.16 11.27
C ALA A 302 19.61 -1.12 11.38
N TYR A 303 19.38 -2.44 11.43
CA TYR A 303 20.44 -3.47 11.52
C TYR A 303 21.05 -3.76 10.15
N SER A 304 22.28 -4.27 10.12
CA SER A 304 23.06 -4.44 8.89
C SER A 304 22.36 -5.33 7.85
N GLU A 305 21.76 -6.44 8.26
CA GLU A 305 21.05 -7.36 7.36
C GLU A 305 19.81 -6.70 6.76
N ALA A 306 19.04 -5.96 7.57
CA ALA A 306 17.89 -5.19 7.11
C ALA A 306 18.30 -4.05 6.18
N GLN A 307 19.44 -3.40 6.41
CA GLN A 307 19.97 -2.37 5.51
C GLN A 307 20.41 -2.96 4.16
N ILE A 308 20.97 -4.17 4.12
CA ILE A 308 21.24 -4.88 2.86
C ILE A 308 19.93 -5.17 2.12
N ALA A 309 18.89 -5.64 2.84
CA ALA A 309 17.56 -5.85 2.28
C ALA A 309 16.96 -4.54 1.74
N MET A 310 17.15 -3.42 2.42
CA MET A 310 16.73 -2.09 1.97
C MET A 310 17.33 -1.74 0.60
N LEU A 311 18.63 -1.99 0.40
CA LEU A 311 19.28 -1.76 -0.89
C LEU A 311 18.65 -2.60 -2.01
N ILE A 312 18.33 -3.86 -1.73
CA ILE A 312 17.62 -4.74 -2.68
C ILE A 312 16.25 -4.14 -3.04
N LEU A 313 15.48 -3.67 -2.05
CA LEU A 313 14.18 -3.04 -2.30
C LEU A 313 14.31 -1.79 -3.17
N VAL A 314 15.31 -0.93 -2.91
CA VAL A 314 15.56 0.28 -3.71
C VAL A 314 15.93 -0.09 -5.15
N VAL A 315 16.82 -1.06 -5.35
CA VAL A 315 17.19 -1.55 -6.69
C VAL A 315 15.96 -2.08 -7.44
N LEU A 316 15.11 -2.87 -6.78
CA LEU A 316 13.87 -3.38 -7.38
C LEU A 316 12.91 -2.25 -7.77
N VAL A 317 12.78 -1.21 -6.94
CA VAL A 317 11.97 -0.03 -7.27
C VAL A 317 12.55 0.73 -8.48
N VAL A 318 13.87 0.93 -8.55
CA VAL A 318 14.52 1.55 -9.72
C VAL A 318 14.25 0.73 -10.99
N ILE A 319 14.36 -0.59 -10.90
CA ILE A 319 14.03 -1.51 -12.00
C ILE A 319 12.54 -1.41 -12.38
N ALA A 320 11.64 -1.30 -11.41
CA ALA A 320 10.21 -1.14 -11.67
C ALA A 320 9.89 0.13 -12.45
N LEU A 321 10.54 1.24 -12.09
CA LEU A 321 10.32 2.56 -12.68
C LEU A 321 10.92 2.69 -14.08
N PHE A 322 12.13 2.16 -14.29
CA PHE A 322 12.95 2.45 -15.47
C PHE A 322 13.37 1.22 -16.28
N GLY A 323 13.18 0.01 -15.74
CA GLY A 323 13.63 -1.25 -16.33
C GLY A 323 12.82 -1.68 -17.55
N HIS A 324 13.54 -1.88 -18.65
CA HIS A 324 13.03 -2.46 -19.89
C HIS A 324 13.77 -3.76 -20.18
N ALA A 325 13.06 -4.77 -20.67
CA ALA A 325 13.71 -5.97 -21.18
C ALA A 325 14.62 -5.59 -22.36
N GLY A 326 15.84 -6.14 -22.40
CA GLY A 326 16.75 -6.00 -23.53
C GLY A 326 16.11 -6.46 -24.85
N THR A 327 16.56 -5.88 -25.97
CA THR A 327 16.05 -6.12 -27.33
C THR A 327 16.49 -7.44 -27.94
N THR A 328 17.41 -8.14 -27.29
CA THR A 328 17.98 -9.41 -27.74
C THR A 328 17.78 -10.43 -26.62
N SER A 329 17.75 -11.73 -26.95
CA SER A 329 17.37 -12.91 -26.14
C SER A 329 18.08 -13.13 -24.77
N SER A 330 18.58 -12.09 -24.10
CA SER A 330 19.48 -12.16 -22.96
C SER A 330 18.93 -11.38 -21.78
N ASP A 331 19.02 -12.02 -20.61
CA ASP A 331 19.15 -11.64 -19.19
C ASP A 331 19.39 -10.18 -18.75
N THR A 332 19.46 -9.22 -19.66
CA THR A 332 19.77 -7.82 -19.38
C THR A 332 18.52 -6.98 -19.19
N ILE A 333 18.54 -6.16 -18.13
CA ILE A 333 17.57 -5.10 -17.89
C ILE A 333 18.23 -3.78 -18.25
N VAL A 334 17.63 -3.05 -19.20
CA VAL A 334 18.10 -1.73 -19.60
C VAL A 334 17.30 -0.67 -18.84
N LEU A 335 17.99 0.14 -18.04
CA LEU A 335 17.39 1.26 -17.32
C LEU A 335 17.30 2.48 -18.25
N ARG A 336 16.07 2.91 -18.57
CA ARG A 336 15.79 4.10 -19.39
C ARG A 336 15.22 5.21 -18.51
N PHE A 337 16.08 6.11 -18.04
CA PHE A 337 15.70 7.19 -17.11
C PHE A 337 14.92 8.34 -17.75
N ASN A 338 14.80 8.37 -19.07
CA ASN A 338 14.05 9.39 -19.79
C ASN A 338 12.52 9.17 -19.76
N ARG A 339 12.05 7.99 -19.38
CA ARG A 339 10.61 7.67 -19.38
C ARG A 339 10.24 6.63 -18.33
N LEU A 340 9.30 7.02 -17.46
CA LEU A 340 8.65 6.10 -16.53
C LEU A 340 7.80 5.07 -17.26
N ARG A 341 7.84 3.85 -16.76
CA ARG A 341 6.99 2.74 -17.16
C ARG A 341 5.52 3.00 -16.83
N SER A 342 4.62 2.85 -17.80
CA SER A 342 3.19 3.22 -17.66
C SER A 342 2.46 2.48 -16.53
N ASP A 343 2.79 1.20 -16.35
CA ASP A 343 2.33 0.33 -15.27
C ASP A 343 2.87 0.73 -13.88
N ALA A 344 4.01 1.41 -13.82
CA ALA A 344 4.61 1.90 -12.58
C ALA A 344 4.16 3.33 -12.21
N VAL A 345 3.60 4.12 -13.14
CA VAL A 345 3.23 5.53 -12.90
C VAL A 345 2.29 5.69 -11.72
N VAL A 346 1.23 4.87 -11.63
CA VAL A 346 0.21 5.05 -10.58
C VAL A 346 0.74 4.68 -9.19
N PRO A 347 1.36 3.51 -8.96
CA PRO A 347 1.99 3.21 -7.67
C PRO A 347 3.09 4.21 -7.29
N ALA A 348 3.89 4.67 -8.27
CA ALA A 348 4.91 5.69 -8.05
C ALA A 348 4.31 7.04 -7.65
N ALA A 349 3.26 7.48 -8.33
CA ALA A 349 2.58 8.73 -8.01
C ALA A 349 1.91 8.68 -6.62
N LEU A 350 1.29 7.56 -6.26
CA LEU A 350 0.70 7.39 -4.92
C LEU A 350 1.77 7.32 -3.82
N THR A 351 2.92 6.69 -4.08
CA THR A 351 4.02 6.66 -3.11
C THR A 351 4.69 8.03 -2.98
N LEU A 352 5.25 8.54 -4.08
CA LEU A 352 6.04 9.76 -4.11
C LEU A 352 5.19 11.01 -3.91
N GLY A 353 3.99 11.05 -4.49
CA GLY A 353 3.06 12.17 -4.31
C GLY A 353 2.62 12.32 -2.86
N THR A 354 2.35 11.21 -2.17
CA THR A 354 2.04 11.24 -0.73
C THR A 354 3.21 11.78 0.08
N ILE A 355 4.43 11.31 -0.21
CA ILE A 355 5.65 11.80 0.45
C ILE A 355 5.87 13.29 0.18
N VAL A 356 5.75 13.73 -1.07
CA VAL A 356 5.95 15.13 -1.47
C VAL A 356 4.91 16.03 -0.82
N LEU A 357 3.63 15.64 -0.85
CA LEU A 357 2.55 16.43 -0.25
C LEU A 357 2.71 16.52 1.26
N ALA A 358 2.97 15.40 1.94
CA ALA A 358 3.21 15.39 3.38
C ALA A 358 4.44 16.23 3.76
N SER A 359 5.53 16.11 2.99
CA SER A 359 6.78 16.86 3.20
C SER A 359 6.58 18.36 2.99
N ALA A 360 5.82 18.77 1.96
CA ALA A 360 5.56 20.17 1.69
C ALA A 360 4.83 20.85 2.86
N VAL A 361 3.83 20.16 3.44
CA VAL A 361 3.10 20.70 4.60
C VAL A 361 3.94 20.61 5.87
N ALA A 362 4.71 19.53 6.06
CA ALA A 362 5.57 19.38 7.23
C ALA A 362 6.69 20.43 7.29
N LEU A 363 7.28 20.80 6.15
CA LEU A 363 8.28 21.87 6.09
C LEU A 363 7.70 23.24 6.45
N TYR A 364 6.39 23.44 6.27
CA TYR A 364 5.71 24.68 6.63
C TYR A 364 5.27 24.71 8.10
N ASN A 365 4.72 23.61 8.62
CA ASN A 365 4.13 23.54 9.96
C ASN A 365 5.01 22.85 11.02
N GLY A 366 6.22 22.39 10.66
CA GLY A 366 7.14 21.74 11.58
C GLY A 366 6.71 20.35 12.07
N MET A 367 5.77 19.68 11.39
CA MET A 367 5.25 18.37 11.79
C MET A 367 6.35 17.29 11.86
N ALA A 368 6.26 16.38 12.82
CA ALA A 368 7.15 15.22 12.88
C ALA A 368 6.64 14.01 12.07
N PHE A 369 7.56 13.09 11.78
CA PHE A 369 7.28 11.84 11.09
C PHE A 369 7.83 10.66 11.87
N ALA A 370 6.97 9.68 12.13
CA ALA A 370 7.37 8.37 12.59
C ALA A 370 7.25 7.35 11.43
N PRO A 371 8.18 6.39 11.29
CA PRO A 371 8.15 5.44 10.18
C PRO A 371 6.86 4.62 10.05
N ARG A 372 6.14 4.40 11.16
CA ARG A 372 4.82 3.76 11.20
C ARG A 372 3.74 4.49 10.38
N TYR A 373 3.89 5.80 10.18
CA TYR A 373 2.98 6.60 9.35
C TYR A 373 3.11 6.28 7.86
N ALA A 374 4.22 5.67 7.44
CA ALA A 374 4.40 5.21 6.07
C ALA A 374 3.43 4.08 5.68
N ALA A 375 2.69 3.48 6.62
CA ALA A 375 1.68 2.46 6.35
C ALA A 375 0.62 2.90 5.33
N VAL A 376 0.36 4.21 5.24
CA VAL A 376 -0.57 4.77 4.25
C VAL A 376 -0.07 4.59 2.81
N PHE A 377 1.24 4.69 2.55
CA PHE A 377 1.80 4.61 1.19
C PHE A 377 2.64 3.36 0.93
N PHE A 378 2.99 2.60 1.98
CA PHE A 378 3.70 1.34 1.90
C PHE A 378 3.07 0.33 0.91
N PRO A 379 1.74 0.15 0.82
CA PRO A 379 1.13 -0.74 -0.17
C PRO A 379 1.55 -0.46 -1.61
N PHE A 380 1.70 0.82 -1.97
CA PHE A 380 2.11 1.22 -3.32
C PHE A 380 3.61 1.05 -3.54
N PHE A 381 4.42 1.23 -2.51
CA PHE A 381 5.83 0.86 -2.52
C PHE A 381 5.99 -0.66 -2.73
N ALA A 382 5.22 -1.48 -2.03
CA ALA A 382 5.23 -2.94 -2.20
C ALA A 382 4.84 -3.37 -3.62
N LEU A 383 3.87 -2.68 -4.25
CA LEU A 383 3.55 -2.89 -5.68
C LEU A 383 4.71 -2.53 -6.61
N LEU A 384 5.49 -1.48 -6.31
CA LEU A 384 6.70 -1.16 -7.08
C LEU A 384 7.77 -2.24 -6.92
N VAL A 385 7.99 -2.74 -5.70
CA VAL A 385 8.92 -3.87 -5.48
C VAL A 385 8.47 -5.10 -6.28
N ALA A 386 7.17 -5.43 -6.25
CA ALA A 386 6.61 -6.53 -7.02
C ALA A 386 6.79 -6.35 -8.54
N LEU A 387 6.56 -5.13 -9.04
CA LEU A 387 6.82 -4.77 -10.44
C LEU A 387 8.29 -4.93 -10.81
N GLY A 388 9.21 -4.60 -9.91
CA GLY A 388 10.65 -4.77 -10.08
C GLY A 388 11.03 -6.22 -10.29
N VAL A 389 10.51 -7.12 -9.45
CA VAL A 389 10.68 -8.57 -9.60
C VAL A 389 10.07 -9.07 -10.92
N ASP A 390 8.90 -8.56 -11.30
CA ASP A 390 8.21 -8.96 -12.52
C ASP A 390 8.97 -8.59 -13.81
N ARG A 391 9.92 -7.64 -13.74
CA ARG A 391 10.75 -7.25 -14.90
C ARG A 391 11.78 -8.29 -15.30
N PHE A 392 12.15 -9.20 -14.40
CA PHE A 392 13.08 -10.27 -14.72
C PHE A 392 12.40 -11.35 -15.58
N ARG A 393 12.70 -11.30 -16.88
CA ARG A 393 12.19 -12.30 -17.85
C ARG A 393 12.90 -13.64 -17.72
N ASN A 394 14.21 -13.63 -17.50
CA ASN A 394 14.99 -14.84 -17.23
C ASN A 394 14.55 -15.45 -15.89
N GLY A 395 14.25 -16.76 -15.90
CA GLY A 395 13.77 -17.48 -14.72
C GLY A 395 14.81 -17.54 -13.60
N PHE A 396 16.09 -17.75 -13.93
CA PHE A 396 17.17 -17.79 -12.95
C PHE A 396 17.38 -16.45 -12.24
N THR A 397 17.50 -15.33 -12.97
CA THR A 397 17.69 -14.01 -12.33
C THR A 397 16.47 -13.59 -11.52
N ARG A 398 15.26 -13.92 -12.00
CA ARG A 398 14.03 -13.74 -11.23
C ARG A 398 14.03 -14.55 -9.93
N ASN A 399 14.43 -15.83 -10.00
CA ASN A 399 14.54 -16.70 -8.83
C ASN A 399 15.54 -16.14 -7.81
N VAL A 400 16.69 -15.63 -8.26
CA VAL A 400 17.69 -14.99 -7.39
C VAL A 400 17.10 -13.74 -6.73
N ALA A 401 16.43 -12.88 -7.49
CA ALA A 401 15.78 -11.69 -6.92
C ALA A 401 14.72 -12.06 -5.86
N ILE A 402 13.89 -13.08 -6.13
CA ILE A 402 12.89 -13.58 -5.17
C ILE A 402 13.57 -14.17 -3.94
N ALA A 403 14.58 -15.03 -4.11
CA ALA A 403 15.31 -15.64 -3.00
C ALA A 403 15.96 -14.58 -2.10
N SER A 404 16.62 -13.58 -2.70
CA SER A 404 17.20 -12.44 -1.96
C SER A 404 16.14 -11.64 -1.21
N LEU A 405 14.97 -11.43 -1.80
CA LEU A 405 13.84 -10.78 -1.12
C LEU A 405 13.34 -11.61 0.06
N VAL A 406 13.19 -12.94 -0.10
CA VAL A 406 12.78 -13.83 1.00
C VAL A 406 13.80 -13.80 2.13
N LEU A 407 15.09 -13.96 1.84
CA LEU A 407 16.16 -13.97 2.84
C LEU A 407 16.26 -12.63 3.58
N GLY A 408 16.24 -11.51 2.84
CA GLY A 408 16.24 -10.18 3.45
C GLY A 408 15.00 -9.93 4.32
N SER A 409 13.83 -10.45 3.90
CA SER A 409 12.59 -10.37 4.67
C SER A 409 12.66 -11.19 5.96
N LEU A 410 13.16 -12.43 5.90
CA LEU A 410 13.32 -13.28 7.08
C LEU A 410 14.30 -12.66 8.09
N ALA A 411 15.42 -12.11 7.61
CA ALA A 411 16.37 -11.38 8.46
C ALA A 411 15.71 -10.15 9.12
N GLY A 412 14.96 -9.36 8.35
CA GLY A 412 14.23 -8.21 8.87
C GLY A 412 13.18 -8.59 9.93
N VAL A 413 12.41 -9.66 9.70
CA VAL A 413 11.41 -10.14 10.67
C VAL A 413 12.05 -10.72 11.92
N PHE A 414 13.18 -11.43 11.81
CA PHE A 414 13.88 -12.01 12.96
C PHE A 414 14.09 -10.94 14.04
N PHE A 415 14.60 -9.77 13.68
CA PHE A 415 14.78 -8.69 14.66
C PHE A 415 13.46 -8.12 15.20
N VAL A 416 12.40 -8.05 14.39
CA VAL A 416 11.07 -7.63 14.87
C VAL A 416 10.52 -8.58 15.94
N LEU A 417 10.82 -9.88 15.85
CA LEU A 417 10.37 -10.89 16.81
C LEU A 417 11.11 -10.81 18.16
N TYR A 418 12.38 -10.44 18.16
CA TYR A 418 13.22 -10.48 19.36
C TYR A 418 13.50 -9.11 19.98
N GLN A 419 13.24 -8.01 19.27
CA GLN A 419 13.45 -6.69 19.81
C GLN A 419 12.37 -6.36 20.84
N GLU A 420 12.75 -6.36 22.12
CA GLU A 420 11.93 -5.77 23.17
C GLU A 420 11.86 -4.25 22.99
N ARG A 421 10.63 -3.73 22.96
CA ARG A 421 10.33 -2.31 22.74
C ARG A 421 9.79 -1.63 23.98
N SER A 422 9.83 -2.34 25.10
CA SER A 422 9.34 -1.89 26.39
C SER A 422 10.40 -2.18 27.43
N GLN A 423 10.72 -1.18 28.25
CA GLN A 423 11.58 -1.37 29.41
C GLN A 423 10.79 -1.85 30.63
N ALA A 424 9.47 -2.09 30.49
CA ALA A 424 8.60 -2.46 31.60
C ALA A 424 9.07 -3.71 32.36
N GLY A 425 9.63 -4.71 31.66
CA GLY A 425 10.20 -5.90 32.30
C GLY A 425 11.41 -5.57 33.17
N VAL A 426 12.34 -4.77 32.65
CA VAL A 426 13.53 -4.29 33.39
C VAL A 426 13.11 -3.46 34.60
N VAL A 427 12.10 -2.59 34.44
CA VAL A 427 11.53 -1.82 35.55
C VAL A 427 10.94 -2.76 36.58
N ALA A 428 10.09 -3.71 36.19
CA ALA A 428 9.45 -4.66 37.09
C ALA A 428 10.47 -5.48 37.88
N GLU A 429 11.50 -6.03 37.24
CA GLU A 429 12.61 -6.72 37.91
C GLU A 429 13.35 -5.80 38.89
N GLY A 430 13.55 -4.54 38.51
CA GLY A 430 14.13 -3.51 39.38
C GLY A 430 13.28 -3.21 40.61
N ILE A 431 11.95 -3.26 40.48
CA ILE A 431 11.00 -3.12 41.58
C ILE A 431 11.09 -4.35 42.48
N GLU A 432 10.85 -5.54 41.94
CA GLU A 432 10.81 -6.79 42.70
C GLU A 432 12.10 -7.06 43.47
N SER A 433 13.26 -6.72 42.89
CA SER A 433 14.57 -6.89 43.54
C SER A 433 14.88 -5.89 44.66
N ARG A 434 14.10 -4.81 44.81
CA ARG A 434 14.36 -3.71 45.77
C ARG A 434 13.17 -3.38 46.68
N ALA A 435 11.99 -3.92 46.40
CA ALA A 435 10.73 -3.47 46.98
C ALA A 435 10.41 -4.14 48.32
N ASP A 436 11.19 -3.82 49.35
CA ASP A 436 10.69 -3.98 50.72
C ASP A 436 9.86 -2.77 51.17
N ARG A 437 9.96 -1.58 50.51
CA ARG A 437 9.13 -0.37 50.78
C ARG A 437 9.41 0.88 49.90
N ALA A 438 9.83 0.74 48.64
CA ALA A 438 10.21 1.90 47.83
C ALA A 438 9.04 2.47 46.99
N LEU A 439 8.92 3.81 46.96
CA LEU A 439 8.19 4.52 45.89
C LEU A 439 9.00 4.37 44.60
N VAL A 440 8.41 3.76 43.58
CA VAL A 440 9.07 3.59 42.27
C VAL A 440 8.50 4.62 41.31
N LEU A 441 9.37 5.52 40.87
CA LEU A 441 9.09 6.43 39.76
C LEU A 441 9.67 5.80 38.49
N ALA A 442 8.79 5.31 37.62
CA ALA A 442 9.17 4.77 36.32
C ALA A 442 8.56 5.65 35.21
N CYS A 443 9.41 6.15 34.32
CA CYS A 443 8.98 6.72 33.04
C CYS A 443 9.10 5.60 32.01
N PRO A 444 8.00 5.11 31.42
CA PRO A 444 8.05 3.97 30.50
C PRO A 444 8.68 4.27 29.12
N ASP A 445 9.23 5.47 28.92
CA ASP A 445 9.93 5.92 27.71
C ASP A 445 11.25 6.65 28.03
#